data_AF-A0A537ZEJ9-F1
#
_entry.id   AF-A0A537ZEJ9-F1
#
_cell.length_a   1.000
_cell.length_b   1.000
_cell.length_c   1.000
_cell.angle_alpha   90.00
_cell.angle_beta   90.00
_cell.angle_gamma   90.00
#
_symmetry.space_group_name_H-M   'P 1'
#
loop_
_entity.id
_entity.type
_entity.pdbx_description
1 polymer ?
#
loop_
_entity_poly.entity_id
_entity_poly.type
_entity_poly.pdbx_seq_one_letter_code
_entity_poly.pdbx_strand_id
1 'polypeptide(L)'
;MARILLGVSGGISAYKAVELARLAIKAGHAVRVVETESAERFVGRATFEGITGAPVLVSEFEPDPARGAYPGDPAPDHAPISHLELVRSADVYAIAPASANTIAKLAAGLSDNLLTSAALACTAPVVIAP
;
A
#
# COMPACT_ATOMS: atom_id res chain seq x y z
N MET A 1 -2.23 5.78 17.46
CA MET A 1 -2.81 5.54 16.11
C MET A 1 -1.66 5.54 15.14
N ALA A 2 -1.55 4.51 14.32
CA ALA A 2 -0.43 4.36 13.38
C ALA A 2 -0.93 4.48 11.94
N ARG A 3 -0.07 4.95 11.04
CA ARG A 3 -0.27 5.01 9.59
C ARG A 3 0.36 3.78 8.96
N ILE A 4 -0.47 2.91 8.40
CA ILE A 4 -0.07 1.63 7.83
C ILE A 4 -0.21 1.71 6.32
N LEU A 5 0.92 1.65 5.60
CA LEU A 5 0.88 1.34 4.18
C LEU A 5 0.73 -0.17 4.03
N LEU A 6 -0.29 -0.63 3.32
CA LEU A 6 -0.53 -2.03 3.01
C LEU A 6 -0.26 -2.27 1.52
N GLY A 7 0.80 -3.01 1.22
CA GLY A 7 1.13 -3.48 -0.12
C GLY A 7 0.51 -4.85 -0.39
N VAL A 8 -0.24 -4.99 -1.48
CA VAL A 8 -0.90 -6.25 -1.85
C VAL A 8 -0.36 -6.72 -3.19
N SER A 9 0.29 -7.87 -3.22
CA SER A 9 0.81 -8.48 -4.45
C SER A 9 -0.02 -9.67 -4.94
N GLY A 10 0.21 -10.11 -6.17
CA GLY A 10 -0.58 -11.15 -6.82
C GLY A 10 -0.42 -12.54 -6.20
N GLY A 11 -1.49 -13.04 -5.59
CA GLY A 11 -1.61 -14.40 -5.07
C GLY A 11 -3.02 -14.68 -4.55
N ILE A 12 -3.40 -15.95 -4.46
CA ILE A 12 -4.74 -16.33 -4.00
C ILE A 12 -5.07 -15.83 -2.60
N SER A 13 -4.07 -15.53 -1.77
CA SER A 13 -4.23 -14.98 -0.43
C SER A 13 -4.51 -13.47 -0.40
N ALA A 14 -4.54 -12.76 -1.54
CA ALA A 14 -4.80 -11.32 -1.59
C ALA A 14 -6.11 -10.91 -0.90
N TYR A 15 -7.17 -11.74 -0.98
CA TYR A 15 -8.43 -11.45 -0.29
C TYR A 15 -8.32 -11.43 1.24
N LYS A 16 -7.32 -12.10 1.83
CA LYS A 16 -7.09 -12.04 3.28
C LYS A 16 -6.51 -10.69 3.71
N ALA A 17 -5.88 -9.94 2.80
CA ALA A 17 -5.38 -8.60 3.08
C ALA A 17 -6.53 -7.61 3.38
N VAL A 18 -7.74 -7.88 2.86
CA VAL A 18 -8.94 -7.10 3.19
C VAL A 18 -9.28 -7.23 4.68
N GLU A 19 -9.21 -8.44 5.23
CA GLU A 19 -9.44 -8.67 6.66
C GLU A 19 -8.34 -8.01 7.50
N LEU A 20 -7.09 -8.07 7.06
CA LEU A 20 -5.99 -7.37 7.72
C LEU A 20 -6.25 -5.85 7.78
N ALA A 21 -6.63 -5.24 6.65
CA ALA A 21 -6.99 -3.81 6.60
C ALA A 21 -8.15 -3.50 7.55
N ARG A 22 -9.21 -4.32 7.54
CA ARG A 22 -10.38 -4.15 8.42
C ARG A 22 -10.00 -4.24 9.90
N LEU A 23 -9.15 -5.20 10.29
CA LEU A 23 -8.69 -5.35 11.67
C LEU A 23 -7.83 -4.16 12.11
N ALA A 24 -6.96 -3.65 11.22
CA ALA A 24 -6.15 -2.46 11.49
C ALA A 24 -7.03 -1.20 11.70
N ILE A 25 -8.03 -0.98 10.82
CA ILE A 25 -8.99 0.11 10.99
C ILE A 25 -9.77 -0.04 12.31
N LYS A 26 -10.23 -1.25 12.65
CA LYS A 26 -10.94 -1.51 13.91
C LYS A 26 -10.09 -1.24 15.15
N ALA A 27 -8.77 -1.45 15.06
CA ALA A 27 -7.82 -1.10 16.11
C ALA A 27 -7.47 0.39 16.17
N GLY A 28 -8.07 1.22 15.30
CA GLY A 28 -7.87 2.66 15.28
C GLY A 28 -6.60 3.10 14.56
N HIS A 29 -6.12 2.33 13.58
CA HIS A 29 -5.04 2.73 12.68
C HIS A 29 -5.60 3.35 11.40
N ALA A 30 -4.81 4.18 10.72
CA ALA A 30 -5.12 4.68 9.39
C ALA A 30 -4.43 3.78 8.35
N VAL A 31 -5.14 3.33 7.33
CA VAL A 31 -4.61 2.41 6.32
C VAL A 31 -4.68 3.06 4.95
N ARG A 32 -3.55 3.03 4.22
CA ARG A 32 -3.49 3.26 2.77
C ARG A 32 -3.09 1.95 2.11
N VAL A 33 -3.58 1.71 0.89
CA VAL A 33 -3.31 0.47 0.17
C VAL A 33 -2.66 0.77 -1.17
N VAL A 34 -1.63 -0.01 -1.50
CA VAL A 34 -1.08 -0.11 -2.84
C VAL A 34 -1.19 -1.55 -3.33
N GLU A 35 -1.71 -1.76 -4.52
CA GLU A 35 -1.81 -3.09 -5.13
C GLU A 35 -0.84 -3.22 -6.31
N THR A 36 -0.41 -4.43 -6.62
CA THR A 36 0.16 -4.70 -7.96
C THR A 36 -0.98 -4.95 -8.95
N GLU A 37 -0.76 -4.73 -10.25
CA GLU A 37 -1.73 -5.11 -11.29
C GLU A 37 -2.16 -6.58 -11.19
N SER A 38 -1.25 -7.46 -10.77
CA SER A 38 -1.55 -8.89 -10.57
C SER A 38 -2.47 -9.17 -9.36
N ALA A 39 -2.46 -8.30 -8.35
CA ALA A 39 -3.34 -8.42 -7.18
C ALA A 39 -4.80 -8.05 -7.54
N GLU A 40 -5.00 -7.10 -8.46
CA GLU A 40 -6.33 -6.70 -8.94
C GLU A 40 -7.13 -7.83 -9.58
N ARG A 41 -6.45 -8.91 -10.01
CA ARG A 41 -7.09 -10.12 -10.55
C ARG A 41 -7.75 -10.98 -9.47
N PHE A 42 -7.44 -10.75 -8.19
CA PHE A 42 -7.97 -11.49 -7.05
C PHE A 42 -8.93 -10.65 -6.21
N VAL A 43 -8.58 -9.38 -5.96
CA VAL A 43 -9.44 -8.41 -5.26
C VAL A 43 -9.30 -7.07 -5.93
N GLY A 44 -10.41 -6.38 -6.19
CA GLY A 44 -10.39 -5.06 -6.80
C GLY A 44 -10.30 -3.93 -5.76
N ARG A 45 -9.76 -2.80 -6.21
CA ARG A 45 -9.59 -1.55 -5.44
C ARG A 45 -10.81 -1.16 -4.60
N ALA A 46 -12.00 -1.21 -5.21
CA ALA A 46 -13.25 -0.77 -4.56
C ALA A 46 -13.51 -1.48 -3.22
N THR A 47 -13.05 -2.72 -3.06
CA THR A 47 -13.14 -3.43 -1.77
C THR A 47 -12.26 -2.77 -0.71
N PHE A 48 -11.01 -2.44 -1.02
CA PHE A 48 -10.11 -1.76 -0.10
C PHE A 48 -10.54 -0.31 0.16
N GLU A 49 -10.98 0.41 -0.87
CA GLU A 49 -11.51 1.78 -0.72
C GLU A 49 -12.70 1.82 0.24
N GLY A 50 -13.64 0.87 0.11
CA GLY A 50 -14.80 0.78 0.99
C GLY A 50 -14.45 0.42 2.45
N ILE A 51 -13.37 -0.32 2.68
CA ILE A 51 -12.92 -0.71 4.04
C ILE A 51 -12.07 0.37 4.69
N THR A 52 -11.17 0.99 3.93
CA THR A 52 -10.19 1.95 4.46
C THR A 52 -10.68 3.40 4.41
N GLY A 53 -11.68 3.69 3.58
CA GLY A 53 -12.13 5.06 3.31
C GLY A 53 -11.09 5.90 2.57
N ALA A 54 -10.12 5.26 1.90
CA ALA A 54 -9.00 5.92 1.24
C ALA A 54 -8.77 5.39 -0.18
N PRO A 55 -8.22 6.20 -1.10
CA PRO A 55 -7.86 5.75 -2.44
C PRO A 55 -6.81 4.64 -2.42
N VAL A 56 -6.98 3.69 -3.34
CA VAL A 56 -6.05 2.58 -3.59
C VAL A 56 -5.28 2.87 -4.86
N LEU A 57 -3.95 2.82 -4.79
CA LEU A 57 -3.09 3.03 -5.95
C LEU A 57 -2.48 1.71 -6.42
N VAL A 58 -2.17 1.64 -7.71
CA VAL A 58 -1.64 0.47 -8.40
C VAL A 58 -0.47 0.83 -9.31
N SER A 59 -0.54 1.98 -9.95
CA SER A 59 0.45 2.47 -10.90
C SER A 59 1.18 3.69 -10.37
N GLU A 60 2.46 3.84 -10.74
CA GLU A 60 3.25 5.04 -10.44
C GLU A 60 2.76 6.28 -11.15
N PHE A 61 2.06 6.10 -12.27
CA PHE A 61 1.65 7.17 -13.16
C PHE A 61 0.21 7.61 -12.96
N GLU A 62 -0.51 7.00 -12.00
CA GLU A 62 -1.86 7.43 -11.71
C GLU A 62 -1.89 8.52 -10.62
N PRO A 63 -2.80 9.51 -10.74
CA PRO A 63 -2.95 10.53 -9.70
C PRO A 63 -3.40 9.91 -8.37
N ASP A 64 -2.81 10.36 -7.26
CA ASP A 64 -3.35 10.08 -5.91
C ASP A 64 -4.30 11.21 -5.49
N PRO A 65 -5.63 10.97 -5.39
CA PRO A 65 -6.59 11.98 -4.93
C PRO A 65 -6.31 12.47 -3.51
N ALA A 66 -5.73 11.61 -2.66
CA ALA A 66 -5.36 11.94 -1.29
C ALA A 66 -3.95 12.54 -1.18
N ARG A 67 -3.18 12.63 -2.28
CA ARG A 67 -1.84 13.24 -2.32
C ARG A 67 -0.91 12.71 -1.23
N GLY A 68 -0.94 11.41 -0.97
CA GLY A 68 -0.16 10.74 0.08
C GLY A 68 -0.73 10.86 1.51
N ALA A 69 -1.81 11.60 1.72
CA ALA A 69 -2.45 11.72 3.04
C ALA A 69 -3.10 10.40 3.47
N TYR A 70 -2.99 10.07 4.76
CA TYR A 70 -3.74 8.97 5.37
C TYR A 70 -5.11 9.47 5.84
N PRO A 71 -6.11 8.57 6.02
CA PRO A 71 -7.37 8.94 6.65
C PRO A 71 -7.18 9.73 7.96
N GLY A 72 -7.70 10.95 8.00
CA GLY A 72 -7.59 11.86 9.14
C GLY A 72 -6.46 12.88 9.04
N ASP A 73 -5.52 12.74 8.10
CA ASP A 73 -4.47 13.72 7.86
C ASP A 73 -4.97 14.88 6.96
N PRO A 74 -4.46 16.11 7.13
CA PRO A 74 -4.70 17.19 6.18
C PRO A 74 -4.05 16.86 4.83
N ALA A 75 -4.76 17.16 3.74
CA ALA A 75 -4.21 17.00 2.40
C ALA A 75 -3.09 18.04 2.15
N PRO A 76 -1.94 17.65 1.58
CA PRO A 76 -0.90 18.61 1.22
C PRO A 76 -1.33 19.53 0.07
N ASP A 77 -0.88 20.79 0.12
CA ASP A 77 -1.24 21.83 -0.85
C ASP A 77 -0.64 21.58 -2.26
N HIS A 78 0.45 20.83 -2.33
CA HIS A 78 1.12 20.46 -3.58
C HIS A 78 0.65 19.08 -4.07
N ALA A 79 0.93 18.73 -5.33
CA ALA A 79 0.66 17.41 -5.90
C ALA A 79 1.97 16.60 -5.93
N PRO A 80 2.23 15.78 -4.91
CA PRO A 80 3.52 15.14 -4.75
C PRO A 80 3.61 13.80 -5.49
N ILE A 81 4.82 13.25 -5.56
CA ILE A 81 5.09 11.95 -6.16
C ILE A 81 4.62 10.85 -5.20
N SER A 82 3.61 10.08 -5.61
CA SER A 82 2.87 9.15 -4.74
C SER A 82 3.76 8.14 -4.01
N HIS A 83 4.72 7.52 -4.70
CA HIS A 83 5.59 6.48 -4.10
C HIS A 83 6.52 7.02 -3.00
N LEU A 84 6.83 8.32 -3.00
CA LEU A 84 7.63 8.96 -1.94
C LEU A 84 6.74 9.38 -0.78
N GLU A 85 5.59 10.00 -1.05
CA GLU A 85 4.76 10.55 0.02
C GLU A 85 4.01 9.51 0.83
N LEU A 86 3.54 8.43 0.18
CA LEU A 86 2.84 7.35 0.87
C LEU A 86 3.69 6.75 1.99
N VAL A 87 5.00 6.64 1.77
CA VAL A 87 5.95 6.07 2.73
C VAL A 87 6.55 7.11 3.65
N ARG A 88 6.58 8.40 3.28
CA ARG A 88 7.11 9.48 4.11
C ARG A 88 6.40 9.59 5.46
N SER A 89 5.09 9.37 5.47
CA SER A 89 4.25 9.45 6.66
C SER A 89 3.87 8.08 7.24
N ALA A 90 4.23 6.98 6.59
CA ALA A 90 3.95 5.64 7.08
C ALA A 90 4.78 5.32 8.34
N ASP A 91 4.14 4.78 9.37
CA ASP A 91 4.81 4.23 10.55
C ASP A 91 5.29 2.79 10.31
N VAL A 92 4.65 2.10 9.36
CA VAL A 92 5.01 0.75 8.90
C VAL A 92 4.53 0.53 7.47
N TYR A 93 5.32 -0.19 6.67
CA TYR A 93 4.90 -0.68 5.37
C TYR A 93 4.81 -2.21 5.40
N ALA A 94 3.58 -2.73 5.44
CA ALA A 94 3.32 -4.16 5.43
C ALA A 94 2.98 -4.63 4.01
N ILE A 95 3.74 -5.57 3.46
CA ILE A 95 3.46 -6.21 2.17
C ILE A 95 2.86 -7.59 2.44
N ALA A 96 1.54 -7.71 2.28
CA ALA A 96 0.78 -8.89 2.67
C ALA A 96 -0.44 -9.10 1.73
N PRO A 97 -0.46 -10.19 0.94
CA PRO A 97 0.63 -11.14 0.73
C PRO A 97 1.77 -10.54 -0.11
N ALA A 98 2.96 -11.09 0.07
CA ALA A 98 4.16 -10.82 -0.72
C ALA A 98 4.50 -12.04 -1.59
N SER A 99 4.07 -12.02 -2.86
CA SER A 99 4.36 -13.05 -3.84
C SER A 99 5.86 -13.27 -3.97
N ALA A 100 6.26 -14.49 -4.36
CA ALA A 100 7.67 -14.80 -4.63
C ALA A 100 8.30 -13.82 -5.65
N ASN A 101 7.53 -13.35 -6.63
CA ASN A 101 7.97 -12.35 -7.60
C ASN A 101 8.27 -10.99 -6.94
N THR A 102 7.36 -10.50 -6.07
CA THR A 102 7.59 -9.27 -5.30
C THR A 102 8.81 -9.40 -4.40
N ILE A 103 8.95 -10.52 -3.67
CA ILE A 103 10.11 -10.77 -2.80
C ILE A 103 11.41 -10.79 -3.60
N ALA A 104 11.44 -11.48 -4.75
CA ALA A 104 12.61 -11.53 -5.62
C ALA A 104 13.00 -10.14 -6.14
N LYS A 105 12.02 -9.32 -6.54
CA LYS A 105 12.25 -7.94 -6.97
C LYS A 105 12.84 -7.08 -5.85
N LEU A 106 12.26 -7.15 -4.65
CA LEU A 106 12.77 -6.40 -3.49
C LEU A 106 14.20 -6.82 -3.13
N ALA A 107 14.48 -8.13 -3.10
CA ALA A 107 15.80 -8.66 -2.81
C ALA A 107 16.86 -8.24 -3.86
N ALA A 108 16.46 -8.07 -5.12
CA ALA A 108 17.32 -7.63 -6.21
C ALA A 108 17.38 -6.10 -6.41
N GLY A 109 16.63 -5.32 -5.61
CA GLY A 109 16.55 -3.86 -5.78
C GLY A 109 15.79 -3.41 -7.04
N LEU A 110 14.83 -4.20 -7.52
CA LEU A 110 14.02 -3.89 -8.70
C LEU A 110 12.75 -3.11 -8.32
N SER A 111 12.67 -1.86 -8.76
CA SER A 111 11.55 -0.92 -8.55
C SER A 111 10.78 -0.67 -9.85
N ASP A 112 10.16 -1.71 -10.40
CA ASP A 112 9.45 -1.65 -11.69
C ASP A 112 7.93 -1.48 -11.56
N ASN A 113 7.42 -1.26 -10.35
CA ASN A 113 6.02 -0.96 -10.07
C ASN A 113 5.89 -0.17 -8.76
N LEU A 114 4.72 0.45 -8.55
CA LEU A 114 4.46 1.32 -7.40
C LEU A 114 4.79 0.66 -6.04
N LEU A 115 4.38 -0.59 -5.86
CA LEU A 115 4.59 -1.31 -4.60
C LEU A 115 6.08 -1.46 -4.29
N THR A 116 6.90 -1.89 -5.28
CA THR A 116 8.34 -2.08 -5.07
C THR A 116 9.11 -0.76 -5.02
N SER A 117 8.72 0.25 -5.80
CA SER A 117 9.28 1.60 -5.75
C SER A 117 9.06 2.27 -4.39
N ALA A 118 7.83 2.19 -3.85
CA ALA A 118 7.55 2.64 -2.49
C ALA A 118 8.41 1.88 -1.46
N ALA A 119 8.61 0.58 -1.64
CA ALA A 119 9.33 -0.23 -0.67
C ALA A 119 10.81 0.13 -0.59
N LEU A 120 11.45 0.42 -1.72
CA LEU A 120 12.84 0.89 -1.75
C LEU A 120 13.00 2.33 -1.22
N ALA A 121 11.96 3.16 -1.33
CA ALA A 121 11.97 4.52 -0.77
C ALA A 121 11.61 4.57 0.72
N CYS A 122 11.06 3.49 1.28
CA CYS A 122 10.53 3.47 2.64
C CYS A 122 11.66 3.44 3.69
N THR A 123 11.61 4.38 4.63
CA THR A 123 12.52 4.42 5.79
C THR A 123 11.91 3.83 7.06
N ALA A 124 10.61 3.54 7.05
CA ALA A 124 9.92 2.87 8.14
C ALA A 124 10.16 1.35 8.10
N PRO A 125 9.85 0.60 9.18
CA PRO A 125 9.91 -0.85 9.14
C PRO A 125 9.07 -1.43 7.99
N VAL A 126 9.71 -2.24 7.14
CA VAL A 126 9.04 -2.98 6.07
C VAL A 126 8.81 -4.42 6.53
N VAL A 127 7.56 -4.84 6.57
CA VAL A 127 7.14 -6.20 6.97
C VAL A 127 6.71 -6.98 5.73
N ILE A 128 7.25 -8.17 5.55
CA ILE A 128 6.95 -9.05 4.42
C ILE A 128 6.18 -10.28 4.93
N ALA A 129 5.00 -10.55 4.37
CA ALA A 129 4.21 -11.75 4.63
C ALA A 129 4.08 -12.61 3.36
N PRO A 130 4.99 -13.58 3.14
CA PRO A 130 5.03 -14.41 1.93
C PRO A 130 3.74 -15.18 1.63
#